data_AF-A0A174F082-F1
#
_entry.id   AF-A0A174F082-F1
#
_cell.length_a   1.000
_cell.length_b   1.000
_cell.length_c   1.000
_cell.angle_alpha   90.00
_cell.angle_beta   90.00
_cell.angle_gamma   90.00
#
_symmetry.space_group_name_H-M   'P 1'
#
loop_
_entity.id
_entity.type
_entity.pdbx_description
1 polymer ?
#
loop_
_entity_poly.entity_id
_entity_poly.type
_entity_poly.pdbx_seq_one_letter_code
_entity_poly.pdbx_strand_id
1 'polypeptide(L)'
;MTTFGDKIRKLRKEKKMTQQKLGDMVGVSHRTIRSWEVEGRYPKQSSLYQKLADAFQCQVSYLMNDNETVCLGNDEPSEYAGAKQARQILEQVAALFASGTMTNEDKTIFMDEMTRLYLASKKNRRKW
;
A
#
# COMPACT_ATOMS: atom_id res chain seq x y z
N MET A 1 -5.02 13.32 -8.21
CA MET A 1 -4.73 11.92 -8.62
C MET A 1 -3.23 11.78 -8.77
N THR A 2 -2.61 10.86 -8.04
CA THR A 2 -1.19 10.53 -8.20
C THR A 2 -1.04 9.51 -9.32
N THR A 3 -0.33 9.88 -10.39
CA THR A 3 -0.11 8.97 -11.52
C THR A 3 0.96 7.92 -11.18
N PHE A 4 1.01 6.83 -11.94
CA PHE A 4 2.10 5.84 -11.87
C PHE A 4 3.50 6.47 -11.92
N GLY A 5 3.72 7.42 -12.83
CA GLY A 5 5.00 8.13 -12.97
C GLY A 5 5.37 8.93 -11.71
N ASP A 6 4.37 9.56 -11.08
CA ASP A 6 4.57 10.30 -9.82
C ASP A 6 4.96 9.37 -8.67
N LYS A 7 4.33 8.19 -8.59
CA LYS A 7 4.66 7.18 -7.57
C LYS A 7 6.08 6.67 -7.72
N ILE A 8 6.51 6.32 -8.94
CA ILE A 8 7.89 5.90 -9.19
C ILE A 8 8.87 7.01 -8.78
N ARG A 9 8.60 8.26 -9.19
CA ARG A 9 9.45 9.39 -8.83
C ARG A 9 9.52 9.60 -7.32
N LYS A 10 8.40 9.48 -6.60
CA LYS A 10 8.32 9.59 -5.14
C LYS A 10 9.18 8.52 -4.46
N LEU A 11 8.90 7.25 -4.74
CA LEU A 11 9.61 6.10 -4.15
C LEU A 11 11.13 6.15 -4.44
N ARG A 12 11.50 6.55 -5.66
CA ARG A 12 12.90 6.71 -6.05
C ARG A 12 13.60 7.79 -5.21
N LYS A 13 12.94 8.92 -4.96
CA LYS A 13 13.49 10.02 -4.13
C LYS A 13 13.58 9.61 -2.65
N GLU A 14 12.57 8.92 -2.12
CA GLU A 14 12.58 8.40 -0.75
C GLU A 14 13.76 7.46 -0.51
N LYS A 15 14.04 6.57 -1.48
CA LYS A 15 15.19 5.67 -1.43
C LYS A 15 16.52 6.30 -1.91
N LYS A 16 16.56 7.61 -2.18
CA LYS A 16 17.74 8.38 -2.63
C LYS A 16 18.43 7.76 -3.86
N MET A 17 17.64 7.30 -4.83
CA MET A 17 18.14 6.66 -6.06
C MET A 17 18.15 7.63 -7.25
N THR A 18 19.15 7.50 -8.12
CA THR A 18 19.11 8.14 -9.44
C THR A 18 18.22 7.34 -10.39
N GLN A 19 17.74 7.95 -11.47
CA GLN A 19 16.98 7.22 -12.50
C GLN A 19 17.82 6.10 -13.12
N GLN A 20 19.13 6.29 -13.20
CA GLN A 20 20.06 5.28 -13.72
C GLN A 20 20.17 4.09 -12.77
N LYS A 21 20.38 4.35 -11.47
CA LYS A 21 20.44 3.30 -10.45
C LYS A 21 19.15 2.47 -10.41
N LEU A 22 17.99 3.12 -10.52
CA LEU A 22 16.70 2.41 -10.61
C LEU A 22 16.62 1.54 -11.88
N GLY A 23 17.07 2.08 -13.02
CA GLY A 23 17.16 1.32 -14.27
C GLY A 23 18.02 0.07 -14.11
N ASP A 24 19.19 0.19 -13.50
CA ASP A 24 20.12 -0.93 -13.28
C ASP A 24 19.50 -2.01 -12.37
N MET A 25 18.76 -1.63 -11.32
CA MET A 25 18.07 -2.58 -10.43
C MET A 25 16.91 -3.32 -11.12
N VAL A 26 16.14 -2.62 -11.95
CA VAL A 26 14.98 -3.20 -12.65
C VAL A 26 15.40 -3.93 -13.94
N GLY A 27 16.61 -3.66 -14.43
CA GLY A 27 17.12 -4.18 -15.70
C GLY A 27 16.55 -3.47 -16.92
N VAL A 28 16.36 -2.15 -16.84
CA VAL A 28 15.90 -1.29 -17.94
C VAL A 28 16.79 -0.07 -18.12
N SER A 29 16.76 0.52 -19.32
CA SER A 29 17.54 1.73 -19.58
C SER A 29 17.05 2.93 -18.75
N HIS A 30 17.95 3.86 -18.46
CA HIS A 30 17.60 5.17 -17.88
C HIS A 30 16.48 5.89 -18.65
N ARG A 31 16.47 5.80 -19.99
CA ARG A 31 15.43 6.40 -20.84
C ARG A 31 14.05 5.80 -20.56
N THR A 32 13.99 4.50 -20.28
CA THR A 32 12.76 3.79 -19.92
C THR A 32 12.20 4.34 -18.61
N ILE A 33 13.02 4.47 -17.57
CA ILE A 33 12.62 5.09 -16.29
C ILE A 33 12.12 6.52 -16.50
N ARG A 34 12.84 7.35 -17.28
CA ARG A 34 12.42 8.72 -17.59
C ARG A 34 11.05 8.74 -18.29
N SER A 35 10.82 7.84 -19.24
CA SER A 35 9.54 7.76 -19.96
C SER A 35 8.37 7.40 -19.04
N TRP A 36 8.61 6.62 -17.99
CA TRP A 36 7.62 6.32 -16.97
C TRP A 36 7.34 7.52 -16.07
N GLU A 37 8.40 8.20 -15.59
CA GLU A 37 8.26 9.32 -14.67
C GLU A 37 7.77 10.63 -15.32
N VAL A 38 8.06 10.86 -16.60
CA VAL A 38 7.84 12.16 -17.27
C VAL A 38 6.83 12.07 -18.39
N GLU A 39 6.90 11.04 -19.23
CA GLU A 39 6.08 10.92 -20.44
C GLU A 39 4.76 10.17 -20.21
N GLY A 40 4.49 9.74 -18.96
CA GLY A 40 3.27 9.02 -18.60
C GLY A 40 3.16 7.64 -19.25
N ARG A 41 4.29 7.04 -19.67
CA ARG A 41 4.30 5.69 -20.23
C ARG A 41 4.27 4.64 -19.12
N TYR A 42 3.77 3.46 -19.47
CA TYR A 42 3.69 2.33 -18.55
C TYR A 42 4.63 1.18 -19.00
N PRO A 43 5.15 0.37 -18.06
CA PRO A 43 5.86 -0.85 -18.41
C PRO A 43 4.96 -1.78 -19.25
N LYS A 44 5.49 -2.27 -20.38
CA LYS A 44 4.77 -3.19 -21.26
C LYS A 44 4.76 -4.64 -20.76
N GLN A 45 5.77 -5.01 -19.97
CA GLN A 45 5.92 -6.35 -19.43
C GLN A 45 5.47 -6.36 -17.97
N SER A 46 4.59 -7.31 -17.62
CA SER A 46 4.11 -7.49 -16.24
C SER A 46 5.25 -7.73 -15.25
N SER A 47 6.30 -8.44 -15.67
CA SER A 47 7.49 -8.72 -14.86
C SER A 47 8.22 -7.46 -14.37
N LEU A 48 8.12 -6.34 -15.09
CA LEU A 48 8.74 -5.07 -14.67
C LEU A 48 8.05 -4.47 -13.46
N TYR A 49 6.74 -4.68 -13.29
CA TYR A 49 6.03 -4.23 -12.10
C TYR A 49 6.49 -4.99 -10.87
N GLN A 50 6.72 -6.30 -10.98
CA GLN A 50 7.27 -7.09 -9.89
C GLN A 50 8.67 -6.60 -9.50
N LYS A 51 9.55 -6.37 -10.48
CA LYS A 51 10.90 -5.85 -10.21
C LYS A 51 10.90 -4.45 -9.57
N LEU A 52 9.98 -3.58 -9.99
CA LEU A 52 9.78 -2.26 -9.38
C LEU A 52 9.28 -2.40 -7.93
N ALA A 53 8.30 -3.28 -7.71
CA ALA A 53 7.78 -3.60 -6.39
C ALA A 53 8.88 -4.14 -5.47
N ASP A 54 9.74 -5.03 -5.96
CA ASP A 54 10.87 -5.58 -5.21
C ASP A 54 11.92 -4.49 -4.89
N ALA A 55 12.27 -3.65 -5.88
CA ALA A 55 13.22 -2.54 -5.69
C ALA A 55 12.70 -1.51 -4.66
N PHE A 56 11.40 -1.24 -4.68
CA PHE A 56 10.76 -0.29 -3.76
C PHE A 56 10.28 -0.94 -2.46
N GLN A 57 10.28 -2.27 -2.35
CA GLN A 57 9.67 -3.02 -1.26
C GLN A 57 8.21 -2.60 -1.02
N CYS A 58 7.44 -2.48 -2.10
CA CYS A 58 6.01 -2.17 -2.07
C CYS A 58 5.21 -3.25 -2.80
N GLN A 59 3.89 -3.25 -2.69
CA GLN A 59 3.05 -4.15 -3.48
C GLN A 59 2.91 -3.67 -4.93
N VAL A 60 2.75 -4.61 -5.86
CA VAL A 60 2.49 -4.31 -7.28
C VAL A 60 1.18 -3.54 -7.47
N SER A 61 0.16 -3.84 -6.65
CA SER A 61 -1.13 -3.15 -6.61
C SER A 61 -0.99 -1.64 -6.40
N TYR A 62 -0.07 -1.22 -5.51
CA TYR A 62 0.21 0.19 -5.27
C TYR A 62 0.68 0.92 -6.54
N LEU A 63 1.51 0.26 -7.35
CA LEU A 63 1.98 0.82 -8.61
C LEU A 63 0.85 0.89 -9.65
N MET A 64 0.03 -0.16 -9.75
CA MET A 64 -1.02 -0.26 -10.78
C MET A 64 -2.28 0.55 -10.49
N ASN A 65 -2.59 0.83 -9.23
CA ASN A 65 -3.87 1.46 -8.86
C ASN A 65 -3.71 2.96 -8.61
N ASP A 66 -4.04 3.78 -9.61
CA ASP A 66 -4.00 5.26 -9.51
C ASP A 66 -4.94 5.85 -8.43
N ASN A 67 -5.77 5.02 -7.79
CA ASN A 67 -6.74 5.40 -6.74
C ASN A 67 -6.43 4.89 -5.32
N GLU A 68 -5.36 4.12 -5.06
CA GLU A 68 -5.11 3.58 -3.72
C GLU A 68 -3.89 4.17 -3.02
N THR A 69 -4.16 5.04 -2.04
CA THR A 69 -3.28 5.29 -0.90
C THR A 69 -3.44 4.17 0.11
N VAL A 70 -2.85 2.99 -0.14
CA VAL A 70 -2.65 2.02 0.94
C VAL A 70 -1.27 1.39 0.79
N CYS A 71 -0.31 1.97 1.49
CA CYS A 71 0.84 1.22 1.99
C CYS A 71 0.46 0.74 3.40
N LEU A 72 0.31 -0.58 3.57
CA LEU A 72 0.39 -1.20 4.88
C LEU A 72 1.85 -1.07 5.33
N GLY A 73 2.12 -0.10 6.19
CA GLY A 73 3.46 0.19 6.70
C GLY A 73 3.76 1.67 6.74
N ASN A 74 3.38 2.28 7.87
CA ASN A 74 3.86 3.53 8.44
C ASN A 74 3.63 4.85 7.65
N ASP A 75 2.86 5.72 8.33
CA ASP A 75 2.90 7.18 8.26
C ASP A 75 2.40 7.88 6.99
N GLU A 76 1.08 7.88 6.78
CA GLU A 76 0.38 9.11 6.38
C GLU A 76 -0.91 9.25 7.20
N PRO A 77 -1.24 10.43 7.77
CA PRO A 77 -2.50 10.62 8.46
C PRO A 77 -3.65 10.50 7.49
N SER A 78 -4.47 9.45 7.65
CA SER A 78 -5.83 9.48 7.11
C SER A 78 -6.50 10.76 7.65
N GLU A 79 -6.94 11.65 6.75
CA GLU A 79 -7.60 12.93 7.08
C GLU A 79 -9.03 12.75 7.65
N TYR A 80 -9.47 11.52 7.90
CA TYR A 80 -10.77 11.30 8.53
C TYR A 80 -10.71 11.61 10.03
N ALA A 81 -11.72 12.31 10.55
CA ALA A 81 -11.79 12.77 11.94
C ALA A 81 -11.56 11.66 13.00
N GLY A 82 -11.82 10.39 12.65
CA GLY A 82 -11.57 9.22 13.51
C GLY A 82 -10.20 8.55 13.36
N ALA A 83 -9.28 9.07 12.54
CA ALA A 83 -8.05 8.38 12.17
C ALA A 83 -7.07 8.15 13.33
N LYS A 84 -7.08 9.01 14.35
CA LYS A 84 -6.27 8.82 15.57
C LYS A 84 -6.80 7.67 16.43
N GLN A 85 -8.13 7.61 16.59
CA GLN A 85 -8.81 6.55 17.34
C GLN A 85 -8.68 5.21 16.63
N ALA A 86 -8.86 5.18 15.30
CA ALA A 86 -8.67 3.99 14.49
C ALA A 86 -7.24 3.46 14.59
N ARG A 87 -6.22 4.35 14.54
CA ARG A 87 -4.82 3.94 14.73
C ARG A 87 -4.56 3.32 16.09
N GLN A 88 -5.05 3.94 17.16
CA GLN A 88 -4.90 3.40 18.51
C GLN A 88 -5.53 2.01 18.66
N ILE A 89 -6.72 1.81 18.08
CA ILE A 89 -7.38 0.49 18.06
C ILE A 89 -6.55 -0.54 17.30
N LEU A 90 -6.04 -0.17 16.11
CA LEU A 90 -5.22 -1.07 15.29
C LEU A 90 -3.93 -1.48 16.00
N GLU A 91 -3.27 -0.55 16.71
CA GLU A 91 -2.06 -0.83 17.48
C GLU A 91 -2.34 -1.77 18.66
N GLN A 92 -3.44 -1.54 19.39
CA GLN A 92 -3.87 -2.44 20.47
C GLN A 92 -4.17 -3.85 19.97
N VAL A 93 -4.85 -3.96 18.83
CA VAL A 93 -5.13 -5.25 18.20
C VAL A 93 -3.83 -5.91 17.74
N ALA A 94 -2.92 -5.18 17.08
CA ALA A 94 -1.64 -5.73 16.67
C ALA A 94 -0.82 -6.27 17.86
N ALA A 95 -0.77 -5.51 18.96
CA ALA A 95 -0.11 -5.95 20.20
C ALA A 95 -0.75 -7.20 20.79
N LEU A 96 -2.08 -7.28 20.79
CA LEU A 96 -2.84 -8.45 21.28
C LEU A 96 -2.59 -9.70 20.42
N PHE A 97 -2.43 -9.56 19.11
CA PHE A 97 -2.10 -10.69 18.23
C PHE A 97 -0.64 -11.14 18.37
N ALA A 98 0.26 -10.20 18.64
CA ALA A 98 1.69 -10.43 18.81
C ALA A 98 2.07 -10.93 20.22
N SER A 99 1.22 -10.71 21.24
CA SER A 99 1.47 -11.12 22.63
C SER A 99 1.58 -12.64 22.82
N GLY A 100 1.15 -13.43 21.83
CA GLY A 100 1.17 -14.90 21.91
C GLY A 100 0.14 -15.47 22.89
N THR A 101 -0.73 -14.64 23.47
CA THR A 101 -1.75 -15.05 24.45
C THR A 101 -3.02 -15.59 23.80
N MET A 102 -3.13 -15.56 22.47
CA MET A 102 -4.30 -16.02 21.72
C MET A 102 -3.98 -17.22 20.86
N THR A 103 -4.86 -18.23 20.91
CA THR A 103 -4.79 -19.37 19.99
C THR A 103 -5.22 -18.95 18.58
N ASN A 104 -4.95 -19.79 17.58
CA ASN A 104 -5.40 -19.54 16.20
C ASN A 104 -6.94 -19.55 16.09
N GLU A 105 -7.62 -20.30 16.95
CA GLU A 105 -9.09 -20.33 17.02
C GLU A 105 -9.63 -19.02 17.57
N ASP A 106 -9.05 -18.52 18.68
CA ASP A 106 -9.44 -17.21 19.26
C ASP A 106 -9.22 -16.07 18.27
N LYS A 107 -8.12 -16.11 17.52
CA LYS A 107 -7.83 -15.13 16.45
C LYS A 107 -8.89 -15.18 15.36
N THR A 108 -9.36 -16.37 15.00
CA THR A 108 -10.39 -16.55 13.95
C THR A 108 -11.74 -15.99 14.42
N ILE A 109 -12.14 -16.28 15.65
CA ILE A 109 -13.37 -15.75 16.26
C ILE A 109 -13.34 -14.22 16.31
N PHE A 110 -12.20 -13.67 16.73
CA PHE A 110 -12.02 -12.21 16.79
C PHE A 110 -12.18 -11.56 15.40
N MET A 111 -11.55 -12.13 14.37
CA MET A 111 -11.64 -11.60 13.01
C MET A 111 -13.04 -11.74 12.40
N ASP A 112 -13.77 -12.82 12.72
CA ASP A 112 -15.15 -13.00 12.29
C ASP A 112 -16.07 -11.92 12.90
N GLU A 113 -15.92 -11.64 14.20
CA GLU A 113 -16.73 -10.63 14.88
C GLU A 113 -16.40 -9.21 14.38
N MET A 114 -15.13 -8.90 14.10
CA MET A 114 -14.77 -7.63 13.43
C MET A 114 -15.44 -7.50 12.05
N THR A 115 -15.44 -8.59 11.27
CA THR A 115 -16.07 -8.62 9.94
C THR A 115 -17.58 -8.41 10.05
N ARG A 116 -18.23 -9.05 11.03
CA ARG A 116 -19.64 -8.89 11.33
C ARG A 116 -20.00 -7.45 11.68
N LEU A 117 -19.24 -6.80 12.55
CA LEU A 117 -19.45 -5.40 12.95
C LEU A 117 -19.37 -4.45 11.74
N TYR A 118 -18.39 -4.67 10.85
CA TYR A 118 -18.27 -3.91 9.60
C TYR A 118 -19.49 -4.10 8.69
N LEU A 119 -19.92 -5.35 8.48
CA LEU A 119 -21.09 -5.67 7.65
C LEU A 119 -22.38 -5.08 8.23
N ALA A 120 -22.55 -5.11 9.55
CA ALA A 120 -23.69 -4.51 10.25
C ALA A 120 -23.74 -2.99 10.04
N SER A 121 -22.60 -2.30 10.17
CA SER A 121 -22.48 -0.86 9.88
C SER A 121 -22.86 -0.53 8.42
N LYS A 122 -22.47 -1.37 7.46
CA LYS A 122 -22.78 -1.17 6.04
C LYS A 122 -24.27 -1.41 5.72
N LYS A 123 -24.93 -2.35 6.40
CA LYS A 123 -26.36 -2.67 6.20
C LYS A 123 -27.28 -1.53 6.67
N ASN A 124 -26.89 -0.80 7.72
CA ASN A 124 -27.65 0.35 8.23
C ASN A 124 -27.63 1.59 7.32
N ARG A 125 -26.63 1.73 6.43
CA ARG A 125 -26.56 2.84 5.46
C ARG A 125 -27.51 2.72 4.26
N ARG A 126 -28.21 1.60 4.07
CA ARG A 126 -29.14 1.37 2.95
C ARG A 126 -30.62 1.60 3.30
N LYS A 127 -30.91 2.22 4.46
CA LYS A 127 -32.28 2.46 4.94
C LYS A 127 -32.76 3.91 4.86
N TRP A 128 -32.02 4.81 4.23
CA TRP A 128 -32.41 6.19 3.98
C TRP A 128 -32.06 6.59 2.55
#